data_AF-A0A7C6M335-F1
#
_entry.id   AF-A0A7C6M335-F1
#
_cell.length_a   1.000
_cell.length_b   1.000
_cell.length_c   1.000
_cell.angle_alpha   90.00
_cell.angle_beta   90.00
_cell.angle_gamma   90.00
#
_symmetry.space_group_name_H-M   'P 1'
#
loop_
_entity.id
_entity.type
_entity.pdbx_description
1 polymer ?
#
loop_
_entity_poly.entity_id
_entity_poly.type
_entity_poly.pdbx_seq_one_letter_code
_entity_poly.pdbx_strand_id
1 'polypeptide(L)'
;MSGKEKEEIYHTVLYEVKRYRKRRLSVWIGSAVAIFFAVILSIVFFLHEKRDAKQQASWEKALVVGRTLPEEEIHLISSGEKTTVLPQSHIGLSKDGKAVITDSTNSKKTVSLSKKELNTLVVPYGKRSNVTLSDGTEVWLNSGTRFVFPSEFPKTKREVHVDGEIFIDVAHDPESPFIVHAQDIHISVHGTSFNIKAYQDDTKRTVVLVEGKVEIETDFHQTIELSPNEKIDVAGRDISRETVDVSEFISWKNGILVLKKTPLSDILKQIGRYYNVQFEKTSNVELGGLTYSGKLFLSESLDSVMTSVSRFSSTVYQRENNIIRIRKK
;
A
#
# COMPACT_ATOMS: atom_id res chain seq x y z
N MET A 1 -92.49 22.42 -39.74
CA MET A 1 -91.48 21.34 -39.71
C MET A 1 -92.21 20.02 -39.58
N SER A 2 -92.06 19.15 -40.58
CA SER A 2 -92.70 17.82 -40.58
C SER A 2 -92.16 16.98 -39.42
N GLY A 3 -93.01 16.19 -38.76
CA GLY A 3 -92.62 15.37 -37.61
C GLY A 3 -91.40 14.48 -37.89
N LYS A 4 -91.28 13.98 -39.12
CA LYS A 4 -90.17 13.13 -39.56
C LYS A 4 -88.81 13.85 -39.62
N GLU A 5 -88.78 15.12 -40.04
CA GLU A 5 -87.54 15.90 -40.09
C GLU A 5 -87.00 16.21 -38.69
N LYS A 6 -87.88 16.43 -37.71
CA LYS A 6 -87.47 16.64 -36.32
C LYS A 6 -86.87 15.37 -35.70
N GLU A 7 -87.46 14.21 -35.99
CA GLU A 7 -86.96 12.92 -35.52
C GLU A 7 -85.57 12.62 -36.10
N GLU A 8 -85.37 12.84 -37.41
CA GLU A 8 -84.07 12.61 -38.07
C GLU A 8 -82.98 13.56 -37.56
N ILE A 9 -83.29 14.85 -37.39
CA ILE A 9 -82.34 15.81 -36.81
C ILE A 9 -82.02 15.43 -35.36
N TYR A 10 -83.01 15.03 -34.57
CA TYR A 10 -82.80 14.61 -33.18
C TYR A 10 -81.90 13.38 -33.09
N HIS A 11 -82.13 12.36 -33.92
CA HIS A 11 -81.27 11.18 -33.95
C HIS A 11 -79.86 11.47 -34.46
N THR A 12 -79.72 12.38 -35.44
CA THR A 12 -78.42 12.81 -35.96
C THR A 12 -77.61 13.55 -34.89
N VAL A 13 -78.23 14.50 -34.18
CA VAL A 13 -77.59 15.24 -33.10
C VAL A 13 -77.21 14.30 -31.95
N LEU A 14 -78.09 13.37 -31.56
CA LEU A 14 -77.75 12.40 -30.51
C LEU A 14 -76.60 11.46 -30.92
N TYR A 15 -76.54 11.06 -32.20
CA TYR A 15 -75.45 10.26 -32.73
C TYR A 15 -74.13 11.03 -32.71
N GLU A 16 -74.12 12.30 -33.14
CA GLU A 16 -72.92 13.14 -33.11
C GLU A 16 -72.44 13.44 -31.69
N VAL A 17 -73.36 13.72 -30.74
CA VAL A 17 -73.01 13.95 -29.33
C VAL A 17 -72.43 12.68 -28.70
N LYS A 18 -72.99 11.50 -28.97
CA LYS A 18 -72.44 10.22 -28.49
C LYS A 18 -71.06 9.92 -29.11
N ARG A 19 -70.88 10.19 -30.41
CA ARG A 19 -69.60 10.00 -31.12
C ARG A 19 -68.53 10.95 -30.61
N TYR A 20 -68.87 12.21 -30.35
CA TYR A 20 -67.98 13.21 -29.77
C TYR A 20 -67.58 12.85 -28.34
N ARG A 21 -68.53 12.41 -27.49
CA ARG A 21 -68.22 11.92 -26.13
C ARG A 21 -67.32 10.69 -26.13
N LYS A 22 -67.56 9.71 -27.02
CA LYS A 22 -66.69 8.52 -27.14
C LYS A 22 -65.27 8.87 -27.58
N ARG A 23 -65.11 9.77 -28.57
CA ARG A 23 -63.78 10.24 -29.02
C ARG A 23 -63.04 11.03 -27.93
N ARG A 24 -63.75 11.91 -27.22
CA ARG A 24 -63.16 12.68 -26.12
C ARG A 24 -62.75 11.78 -24.96
N LEU A 25 -63.54 10.75 -24.65
CA LEU A 25 -63.22 9.75 -23.64
C LEU A 25 -62.04 8.86 -24.06
N SER A 26 -61.97 8.43 -25.31
CA SER A 26 -60.82 7.63 -25.81
C SER A 26 -59.52 8.43 -25.82
N VAL A 27 -59.56 9.74 -26.13
CA VAL A 27 -58.39 10.62 -26.03
C VAL A 27 -57.98 10.79 -24.56
N TRP A 28 -58.92 11.03 -23.65
CA TRP A 28 -58.64 11.13 -22.21
C TRP A 28 -58.04 9.86 -21.62
N ILE A 29 -58.58 8.67 -21.97
CA ILE A 29 -58.05 7.39 -21.52
C ILE A 29 -56.67 7.13 -22.13
N GLY A 30 -56.47 7.42 -23.42
CA GLY A 30 -55.17 7.29 -24.09
C GLY A 30 -54.08 8.16 -23.46
N SER A 31 -54.41 9.42 -23.13
CA SER A 31 -53.49 10.34 -22.44
C SER A 31 -53.16 9.88 -21.02
N ALA A 32 -54.14 9.37 -20.27
CA ALA A 32 -53.90 8.85 -18.92
C ALA A 32 -52.98 7.61 -18.91
N VAL A 33 -53.15 6.70 -19.89
CA VAL A 33 -52.30 5.51 -20.04
C VAL A 33 -50.86 5.89 -20.41
N ALA A 34 -50.68 6.86 -21.32
CA ALA A 34 -49.34 7.34 -21.70
C ALA A 34 -48.59 7.96 -20.51
N ILE A 35 -49.26 8.76 -19.68
CA ILE A 35 -48.68 9.34 -18.46
C ILE A 35 -48.31 8.23 -17.47
N PHE A 36 -49.18 7.23 -17.29
CA PHE A 36 -48.90 6.11 -16.40
C PHE A 36 -47.65 5.31 -16.82
N PHE A 37 -47.50 5.02 -18.12
CA PHE A 37 -46.29 4.36 -18.64
C PHE A 37 -45.04 5.23 -18.53
N ALA A 38 -45.13 6.54 -18.77
CA ALA A 38 -44.00 7.47 -18.60
C ALA A 38 -43.55 7.57 -17.12
N VAL A 39 -44.50 7.57 -16.18
CA VAL A 39 -44.22 7.55 -14.74
C VAL A 39 -43.59 6.21 -14.33
N ILE A 40 -44.10 5.08 -14.81
CA ILE A 40 -43.49 3.77 -14.55
C ILE A 40 -42.08 3.70 -15.13
N LEU A 41 -41.86 4.15 -16.37
CA LEU A 41 -40.54 4.17 -17.00
C LEU A 41 -39.58 5.09 -16.25
N SER A 42 -40.04 6.27 -15.80
CA SER A 42 -39.25 7.15 -14.93
C SER A 42 -38.92 6.49 -13.60
N ILE A 43 -39.88 5.83 -12.94
CA ILE A 43 -39.63 5.13 -11.68
C ILE A 43 -38.64 3.98 -11.89
N VAL A 44 -38.79 3.18 -12.95
CA VAL A 44 -37.87 2.09 -13.27
C VAL A 44 -36.48 2.63 -13.59
N PHE A 45 -36.37 3.70 -14.38
CA PHE A 45 -35.11 4.37 -14.69
C PHE A 45 -34.44 4.90 -13.41
N PHE A 46 -35.19 5.59 -12.55
CA PHE A 46 -34.68 6.13 -11.28
C PHE A 46 -34.29 5.03 -10.29
N LEU A 47 -34.99 3.89 -10.32
CA LEU A 47 -34.65 2.71 -9.52
C LEU A 47 -33.42 1.98 -10.07
N HIS A 48 -33.20 1.99 -11.39
CA HIS A 48 -31.99 1.45 -12.02
C HIS A 48 -30.78 2.34 -11.72
N GLU A 49 -30.91 3.65 -11.92
CA GLU A 49 -29.87 4.64 -11.66
C GLU A 49 -29.48 4.67 -10.17
N LYS A 50 -30.44 4.53 -9.24
CA LYS A 50 -30.13 4.37 -7.81
C LYS A 50 -29.43 3.05 -7.48
N ARG A 51 -29.64 1.99 -8.25
CA ARG A 51 -29.00 0.69 -8.05
C ARG A 51 -27.56 0.71 -8.55
N ASP A 52 -27.34 1.32 -9.71
CA ASP A 52 -26.00 1.57 -10.26
C ASP A 52 -25.22 2.51 -9.34
N ALA A 53 -25.82 3.62 -8.88
CA ALA A 53 -25.20 4.55 -7.92
C ALA A 53 -24.94 3.94 -6.53
N LYS A 54 -25.71 2.93 -6.10
CA LYS A 54 -25.41 2.15 -4.89
C LYS A 54 -24.26 1.17 -5.10
N GLN A 55 -24.06 0.67 -6.31
CA GLN A 55 -22.99 -0.27 -6.67
C GLN A 55 -21.68 0.49 -6.91
N GLN A 56 -21.63 1.44 -7.86
CA GLN A 56 -21.43 2.87 -7.54
C GLN A 56 -20.52 3.26 -6.35
N ALA A 57 -21.22 3.78 -5.34
CA ALA A 57 -20.69 4.21 -4.06
C ALA A 57 -20.22 3.06 -3.13
N SER A 58 -20.49 1.79 -3.47
CA SER A 58 -20.04 0.63 -2.67
C SER A 58 -18.57 0.28 -2.94
N TRP A 59 -17.99 0.65 -4.08
CA TRP A 59 -16.56 0.41 -4.37
C TRP A 59 -15.66 1.62 -4.06
N GLU A 60 -16.21 2.83 -3.95
CA GLU A 60 -15.47 4.04 -3.57
C GLU A 60 -15.05 4.10 -2.09
N LYS A 61 -15.51 3.18 -1.23
CA LYS A 61 -15.23 3.17 0.22
C LYS A 61 -14.57 1.89 0.75
N ALA A 62 -14.03 1.04 -0.11
CA ALA A 62 -13.08 0.04 0.36
C ALA A 62 -11.79 0.78 0.75
N LEU A 63 -11.55 0.94 2.06
CA LEU A 63 -10.24 1.37 2.56
C LEU A 63 -9.21 0.35 2.06
N VAL A 64 -8.45 0.75 1.04
CA VAL A 64 -7.37 -0.03 0.48
C VAL A 64 -6.21 0.01 1.47
N VAL A 65 -5.81 -1.16 1.97
CA VAL A 65 -4.63 -1.29 2.82
C VAL A 65 -3.56 -2.00 2.01
N GLY A 66 -2.43 -1.31 1.79
CA GLY A 66 -1.37 -1.75 0.90
C GLY A 66 -1.62 -1.35 -0.56
N ARG A 67 -0.53 -1.16 -1.32
CA ARG A 67 -0.56 -1.02 -2.78
C ARG A 67 0.17 -2.24 -3.37
N THR A 68 -0.12 -2.62 -4.62
CA THR A 68 0.78 -3.47 -5.39
C THR A 68 1.62 -2.56 -6.28
N LEU A 69 2.91 -2.87 -6.42
CA LEU A 69 3.76 -2.23 -7.42
C LEU A 69 3.83 -3.14 -8.64
N PRO A 70 3.85 -2.58 -9.88
CA PRO A 70 3.91 -3.39 -11.10
C PRO A 70 5.26 -4.09 -11.30
N GLU A 71 6.28 -3.69 -10.53
CA GLU A 71 7.62 -4.26 -10.59
C GLU A 71 7.67 -5.55 -9.76
N GLU A 72 8.04 -6.67 -10.38
CA GLU A 72 8.04 -8.01 -9.74
C GLU A 72 9.44 -8.51 -9.37
N GLU A 73 10.47 -7.90 -9.94
CA GLU A 73 11.86 -8.30 -9.84
C GLU A 73 12.70 -7.28 -9.04
N ILE A 74 13.76 -7.76 -8.41
CA ILE A 74 14.74 -6.87 -7.76
C ILE A 74 15.63 -6.30 -8.85
N HIS A 75 15.90 -5.00 -8.80
CA HIS A 75 16.71 -4.34 -9.82
C HIS A 75 17.80 -3.46 -9.24
N LEU A 76 19.01 -3.62 -9.79
CA LEU A 76 20.13 -2.72 -9.60
C LEU A 76 20.22 -1.79 -10.81
N ILE A 77 20.12 -0.48 -10.56
CA ILE A 77 20.12 0.56 -11.59
C ILE A 77 21.39 1.39 -11.45
N SER A 78 22.16 1.51 -12.53
CA SER A 78 23.40 2.29 -12.61
C SER A 78 23.51 2.94 -13.99
N SER A 79 23.71 4.26 -14.06
CA SER A 79 23.78 5.03 -15.33
C SER A 79 22.58 4.78 -16.26
N GLY A 80 21.39 4.58 -15.70
CA GLY A 80 20.16 4.25 -16.45
C GLY A 80 20.06 2.80 -16.93
N GLU A 81 21.12 1.99 -16.79
CA GLU A 81 21.07 0.55 -17.08
C GLU A 81 20.46 -0.21 -15.91
N LYS A 82 19.49 -1.08 -16.22
CA LYS A 82 18.74 -1.87 -15.25
C LYS A 82 19.20 -3.33 -15.29
N THR A 83 19.76 -3.81 -14.19
CA THR A 83 20.14 -5.23 -14.02
C THR A 83 19.17 -5.92 -13.06
N THR A 84 18.49 -6.97 -13.53
CA THR A 84 17.71 -7.87 -12.67
C THR A 84 18.63 -8.67 -11.74
N VAL A 85 18.23 -8.74 -10.47
CA VAL A 85 18.85 -9.51 -9.40
C VAL A 85 17.86 -10.60 -8.98
N LEU A 86 18.34 -11.84 -8.89
CA LEU A 86 17.50 -12.96 -8.46
C LEU A 86 17.18 -12.86 -6.95
N PRO A 87 16.03 -13.39 -6.51
CA PRO A 87 15.75 -13.51 -5.08
C PRO A 87 16.83 -14.30 -4.35
N GLN A 88 17.07 -13.97 -3.08
CA GLN A 88 18.11 -14.60 -2.24
C GLN A 88 19.55 -14.44 -2.75
N SER A 89 19.79 -13.61 -3.78
CA SER A 89 21.14 -13.19 -4.13
C SER A 89 21.71 -12.22 -3.11
N HIS A 90 23.02 -12.33 -2.87
CA HIS A 90 23.81 -11.35 -2.15
C HIS A 90 24.50 -10.39 -3.12
N ILE A 91 24.48 -9.09 -2.82
CA ILE A 91 25.13 -8.05 -3.62
C ILE A 91 26.32 -7.49 -2.82
N GLY A 92 27.54 -7.74 -3.28
CA GLY A 92 28.75 -7.16 -2.68
C GLY A 92 29.32 -6.03 -3.54
N LEU A 93 29.50 -4.84 -2.96
CA LEU A 93 30.17 -3.73 -3.63
C LEU A 93 31.69 -3.78 -3.39
N SER A 94 32.44 -3.66 -4.46
CA SER A 94 33.89 -3.57 -4.43
C SER A 94 34.35 -2.12 -4.56
N LYS A 95 35.47 -1.78 -3.91
CA LYS A 95 36.09 -0.44 -3.95
C LYS A 95 36.51 0.00 -5.36
N ASP A 96 36.65 -0.93 -6.30
CA ASP A 96 36.91 -0.58 -7.71
C ASP A 96 35.68 -0.09 -8.47
N GLY A 97 34.50 -0.03 -7.82
CA GLY A 97 33.25 0.46 -8.39
C GLY A 97 32.47 -0.64 -9.12
N LYS A 98 32.51 -1.87 -8.61
CA LYS A 98 31.79 -3.02 -9.18
C LYS A 98 30.83 -3.61 -8.15
N ALA A 99 29.68 -4.08 -8.62
CA ALA A 99 28.79 -4.93 -7.86
C ALA A 99 28.98 -6.39 -8.28
N VAL A 100 29.25 -7.26 -7.30
CA VAL A 100 29.31 -8.71 -7.47
C VAL A 100 28.01 -9.29 -6.92
N ILE A 101 27.15 -9.75 -7.81
CA ILE A 101 25.88 -10.40 -7.47
C ILE A 101 26.14 -11.90 -7.42
N THR A 102 25.96 -12.51 -6.25
CA THR A 102 26.11 -13.94 -6.02
C THR A 102 24.74 -14.54 -5.75
N ASP A 103 24.28 -15.47 -6.59
CA ASP A 103 22.97 -16.14 -6.40
C ASP A 103 23.05 -17.34 -5.44
N SER A 104 21.89 -17.97 -5.20
CA SER A 104 21.76 -19.13 -4.32
C SER A 104 22.51 -20.37 -4.82
N THR A 105 22.94 -20.41 -6.08
CA THR A 105 23.74 -21.48 -6.67
C THR A 105 25.24 -21.18 -6.64
N ASN A 106 25.65 -20.07 -6.01
CA ASN A 106 27.00 -19.50 -6.02
C ASN A 106 27.46 -19.02 -7.41
N SER A 107 26.56 -18.83 -8.36
CA SER A 107 26.89 -18.19 -9.62
C SER A 107 27.12 -16.69 -9.40
N LYS A 108 28.14 -16.14 -10.05
CA LYS A 108 28.55 -14.74 -9.87
C LYS A 108 28.35 -13.95 -11.15
N LYS A 109 27.63 -12.83 -11.05
CA LYS A 109 27.53 -11.81 -12.09
C LYS A 109 28.18 -10.53 -11.60
N THR A 110 29.09 -9.97 -12.38
CA THR A 110 29.73 -8.69 -12.08
C THR A 110 29.12 -7.59 -12.93
N VAL A 111 28.76 -6.47 -12.29
CA VAL A 111 28.21 -5.29 -12.94
C VAL A 111 29.10 -4.09 -12.60
N SER A 112 29.50 -3.32 -13.61
CA SER A 112 30.21 -2.06 -13.38
C SER A 112 29.23 -0.99 -12.94
N LEU A 113 29.52 -0.33 -11.81
CA LEU A 113 28.71 0.76 -11.30
C LEU A 113 29.23 2.12 -11.74
N SER A 114 28.32 3.09 -11.83
CA SER A 114 28.70 4.48 -12.07
C SER A 114 29.50 5.02 -10.89
N LYS A 115 30.64 5.64 -11.19
CA LYS A 115 31.42 6.41 -10.21
C LYS A 115 31.00 7.88 -10.11
N LYS A 116 30.26 8.36 -11.11
CA LYS A 116 29.82 9.77 -11.20
C LYS A 116 28.39 9.97 -10.72
N GLU A 117 27.55 8.95 -10.88
CA GLU A 117 26.13 8.99 -10.55
C GLU A 117 25.81 8.04 -9.41
N LEU A 118 24.72 8.30 -8.70
CA LEU A 118 24.23 7.41 -7.68
C LEU A 118 23.59 6.17 -8.31
N ASN A 119 23.77 5.04 -7.64
CA ASN A 119 23.19 3.76 -8.00
C ASN A 119 21.94 3.53 -7.16
N THR A 120 20.98 2.78 -7.69
CA THR A 120 19.73 2.48 -6.98
C THR A 120 19.48 0.98 -6.96
N LEU A 121 19.23 0.43 -5.78
CA LEU A 121 18.67 -0.90 -5.59
C LEU A 121 17.16 -0.75 -5.30
N VAL A 122 16.34 -1.34 -6.17
CA VAL A 122 14.88 -1.36 -6.04
C VAL A 122 14.45 -2.78 -5.66
N VAL A 123 13.81 -2.90 -4.51
CA VAL A 123 13.25 -4.14 -3.99
C VAL A 123 11.73 -4.03 -4.06
N PRO A 124 11.05 -4.79 -4.94
CA PRO A 124 9.60 -4.71 -5.05
C PRO A 124 8.91 -5.34 -3.83
N TYR A 125 7.59 -5.16 -3.75
CA TYR A 125 6.79 -5.92 -2.79
C TYR A 125 6.92 -7.43 -3.06
N GLY A 126 6.81 -8.25 -2.01
CA GLY A 126 7.00 -9.70 -2.14
C GLY A 126 8.45 -10.16 -2.04
N LYS A 127 9.42 -9.25 -2.21
CA LYS A 127 10.86 -9.57 -2.28
C LYS A 127 11.63 -8.86 -1.17
N ARG A 128 12.82 -9.37 -0.88
CA ARG A 128 13.78 -8.84 0.09
C ARG A 128 15.17 -9.01 -0.51
N SER A 129 16.11 -8.18 -0.10
CA SER A 129 17.50 -8.24 -0.59
C SER A 129 18.47 -7.86 0.51
N ASN A 130 19.75 -8.18 0.31
CA ASN A 130 20.84 -7.68 1.13
C ASN A 130 22.01 -7.21 0.25
N VAL A 131 22.66 -6.15 0.69
CA VAL A 131 23.83 -5.56 0.04
C VAL A 131 24.91 -5.25 1.06
N THR A 132 26.16 -5.55 0.73
CA THR A 132 27.34 -5.07 1.45
C THR A 132 27.94 -3.92 0.65
N LEU A 133 28.00 -2.74 1.27
CA LEU A 133 28.52 -1.52 0.66
C LEU A 133 30.06 -1.54 0.59
N SER A 134 30.65 -0.59 -0.14
CA SER A 134 32.10 -0.57 -0.41
C SER A 134 32.97 -0.26 0.82
N ASP A 135 32.36 0.23 1.90
CA ASP A 135 32.98 0.41 3.22
C ASP A 135 32.83 -0.81 4.14
N GLY A 136 32.09 -1.85 3.71
CA GLY A 136 31.80 -3.04 4.51
C GLY A 136 30.49 -2.98 5.29
N THR A 137 29.75 -1.87 5.23
CA THR A 137 28.42 -1.75 5.86
C THR A 137 27.43 -2.74 5.25
N GLU A 138 26.72 -3.49 6.08
CA GLU A 138 25.71 -4.46 5.66
C GLU A 138 24.30 -3.85 5.74
N VAL A 139 23.52 -4.00 4.67
CA VAL A 139 22.16 -3.46 4.57
C VAL A 139 21.22 -4.58 4.17
N TRP A 140 20.19 -4.81 4.99
CA TRP A 140 19.05 -5.67 4.66
C TRP A 140 17.89 -4.77 4.26
N LEU A 141 17.28 -5.06 3.11
CA LEU A 141 16.20 -4.28 2.53
C LEU A 141 14.90 -5.09 2.57
N ASN A 142 13.88 -4.51 3.17
CA ASN A 142 12.54 -5.10 3.22
C ASN A 142 11.79 -4.85 1.89
N SER A 143 10.64 -5.48 1.75
CA SER A 143 9.77 -5.37 0.58
C SER A 143 9.32 -3.94 0.31
N GLY A 144 9.39 -3.52 -0.96
CA GLY A 144 9.01 -2.18 -1.41
C GLY A 144 9.99 -1.08 -1.03
N THR A 145 11.28 -1.42 -0.93
CA THR A 145 12.33 -0.49 -0.55
C THR A 145 13.12 -0.04 -1.77
N ARG A 146 13.35 1.26 -1.87
CA ARG A 146 14.28 1.89 -2.79
C ARG A 146 15.47 2.44 -2.01
N PHE A 147 16.66 1.98 -2.36
CA PHE A 147 17.89 2.35 -1.68
C PHE A 147 18.91 2.93 -2.67
N VAL A 148 19.41 4.12 -2.39
CA VAL A 148 20.28 4.89 -3.27
C VAL A 148 21.64 5.10 -2.62
N PHE A 149 22.70 4.78 -3.33
CA PHE A 149 24.07 4.79 -2.80
C PHE A 149 25.11 5.08 -3.90
N PRO A 150 26.25 5.71 -3.56
CA PRO A 150 27.36 5.82 -4.48
C PRO A 150 28.09 4.47 -4.61
N SER A 151 28.80 4.25 -5.72
CA SER A 151 29.62 3.04 -5.87
C SER A 151 30.82 3.02 -4.92
N GLU A 152 31.34 4.19 -4.58
CA GLU A 152 32.41 4.41 -3.61
C GLU A 152 32.09 5.64 -2.76
N PHE A 153 32.31 5.56 -1.46
CA PHE A 153 32.11 6.68 -0.58
C PHE A 153 33.28 7.66 -0.60
N PRO A 154 33.03 8.99 -0.59
CA PRO A 154 34.04 9.97 -0.27
C PRO A 154 34.67 9.71 1.11
N LYS A 155 35.92 10.16 1.30
CA LYS A 155 36.59 10.04 2.60
C LYS A 155 35.99 10.90 3.71
N THR A 156 35.21 11.92 3.35
CA THR A 156 34.67 12.92 4.30
C THR A 156 33.34 12.52 4.93
N LYS A 157 32.50 11.76 4.22
CA LYS A 157 31.20 11.27 4.68
C LYS A 157 30.69 10.16 3.77
N ARG A 158 29.87 9.28 4.32
CA ARG A 158 29.23 8.16 3.63
C ARG A 158 27.73 8.40 3.58
N GLU A 159 27.16 8.71 2.42
CA GLU A 159 25.76 9.13 2.30
C GLU A 159 24.92 8.16 1.47
N VAL A 160 23.76 7.79 2.01
CA VAL A 160 22.77 6.94 1.33
C VAL A 160 21.36 7.50 1.51
N HIS A 161 20.45 7.15 0.60
CA HIS A 161 19.04 7.53 0.69
C HIS A 161 18.15 6.30 0.71
N VAL A 162 17.09 6.34 1.50
CA VAL A 162 16.13 5.24 1.63
C VAL A 162 14.69 5.75 1.56
N ASP A 163 13.89 5.05 0.76
CA ASP A 163 12.43 5.05 0.83
C ASP A 163 11.99 3.61 1.02
N GLY A 164 11.46 3.28 2.20
CA GLY A 164 11.11 1.93 2.57
C GLY A 164 11.61 1.53 3.95
N GLU A 165 11.93 0.25 4.14
CA GLU A 165 12.43 -0.26 5.42
C GLU A 165 13.74 -1.01 5.24
N ILE A 166 14.74 -0.61 6.02
CA ILE A 166 16.04 -1.24 6.08
C ILE A 166 16.45 -1.50 7.51
N PHE A 167 17.17 -2.61 7.70
CA PHE A 167 18.05 -2.78 8.84
C PHE A 167 19.48 -2.62 8.32
N ILE A 168 20.28 -1.82 9.00
CA ILE A 168 21.64 -1.49 8.60
C ILE A 168 22.59 -1.73 9.76
N ASP A 169 23.73 -2.35 9.46
CA ASP A 169 24.84 -2.54 10.37
C ASP A 169 26.06 -1.81 9.81
N VAL A 170 26.29 -0.59 10.32
CA VAL A 170 27.28 0.34 9.76
C VAL A 170 28.68 -0.02 10.24
N ALA A 171 29.60 -0.19 9.28
CA ALA A 171 31.01 -0.38 9.57
C ALA A 171 31.58 0.81 10.35
N HIS A 172 32.30 0.52 11.44
CA HIS A 172 32.84 1.57 12.30
C HIS A 172 33.93 2.38 11.60
N ASP A 173 33.72 3.69 11.51
CA ASP A 173 34.67 4.67 11.01
C ASP A 173 34.42 6.02 11.73
N PRO A 174 35.29 6.41 12.69
CA PRO A 174 35.13 7.65 13.44
C PRO A 174 35.46 8.91 12.63
N GLU A 175 36.20 8.79 11.52
CA GLU A 175 36.64 9.93 10.71
C GLU A 175 35.65 10.28 9.60
N SER A 176 34.77 9.34 9.25
CA SER A 176 33.80 9.49 8.16
C SER A 176 32.38 9.09 8.63
N PRO A 177 31.51 10.05 8.99
CA PRO A 177 30.16 9.73 9.43
C PRO A 177 29.35 9.06 8.31
N PHE A 178 28.48 8.14 8.70
CA PHE A 178 27.50 7.52 7.82
C PHE A 178 26.15 8.19 8.01
N ILE A 179 25.61 8.75 6.93
CA ILE A 179 24.39 9.54 6.93
C ILE A 179 23.34 8.83 6.07
N VAL A 180 22.19 8.54 6.68
CA VAL A 180 21.01 8.01 5.98
C VAL A 180 19.96 9.10 5.86
N HIS A 181 19.59 9.44 4.63
CA HIS A 181 18.48 10.33 4.33
C HIS A 181 17.20 9.52 4.10
N ALA A 182 16.17 9.77 4.90
CA ALA A 182 14.91 9.05 4.83
C ALA A 182 13.73 10.03 4.93
N GLN A 183 13.27 10.54 3.78
CA GLN A 183 12.27 11.62 3.72
C GLN A 183 12.75 12.88 4.48
N ASP A 184 12.05 13.26 5.55
CA ASP A 184 12.26 14.47 6.36
C ASP A 184 13.14 14.24 7.61
N ILE A 185 13.85 13.10 7.65
CA ILE A 185 14.82 12.78 8.69
C ILE A 185 16.19 12.42 8.11
N HIS A 186 17.25 12.80 8.83
CA HIS A 186 18.64 12.56 8.51
C HIS A 186 19.32 11.91 9.71
N ILE A 187 19.93 10.75 9.49
CA ILE A 187 20.41 9.91 10.57
C ILE A 187 21.92 9.78 10.44
N SER A 188 22.67 10.28 11.43
CA SER A 188 24.13 10.32 11.44
C SER A 188 24.69 9.34 12.49
N VAL A 189 25.62 8.48 12.06
CA VAL A 189 26.28 7.47 12.90
C VAL A 189 27.74 7.29 12.52
N HIS A 190 28.53 6.67 13.40
CA HIS A 190 29.94 6.33 13.14
C HIS A 190 30.22 4.82 13.12
N GLY A 191 29.23 3.98 13.40
CA GLY A 191 29.37 2.52 13.50
C GLY A 191 28.32 1.99 14.47
N THR A 192 27.20 1.53 13.93
CA THR A 192 25.93 1.43 14.67
C THR A 192 24.98 0.53 13.91
N SER A 193 24.23 -0.30 14.62
CA SER A 193 23.23 -1.18 14.05
C SER A 193 21.82 -0.68 14.41
N PHE A 194 20.99 -0.42 13.40
CA PHE A 194 19.67 0.17 13.60
C PHE A 194 18.69 -0.17 12.48
N ASN A 195 17.40 -0.02 12.74
CA ASN A 195 16.32 -0.19 11.77
C ASN A 195 15.69 1.16 11.43
N ILE A 196 15.39 1.38 10.16
CA ILE A 196 14.68 2.56 9.65
C ILE A 196 13.46 2.05 8.90
N LYS A 197 12.29 2.60 9.20
CA LYS A 197 11.06 2.40 8.43
C LYS A 197 10.51 3.76 8.03
N ALA A 198 10.62 4.09 6.76
CA ALA A 198 10.30 5.39 6.19
C ALA A 198 9.70 5.22 4.78
N TYR A 199 8.62 4.44 4.68
CA TYR A 199 7.87 4.31 3.42
C TYR A 199 7.09 5.59 3.11
N GLN A 200 7.08 6.02 1.85
CA GLN A 200 6.36 7.22 1.41
C GLN A 200 4.83 7.15 1.68
N ASP A 201 4.25 5.95 1.73
CA ASP A 201 2.82 5.73 2.00
C ASP A 201 2.49 5.57 3.49
N ASP A 202 3.49 5.61 4.37
CA ASP A 202 3.31 5.61 5.82
C ASP A 202 3.21 7.03 6.38
N THR A 203 2.37 7.22 7.40
CA THR A 203 2.13 8.53 8.01
C THR A 203 3.24 8.97 8.96
N LYS A 204 4.13 8.06 9.34
CA LYS A 204 5.23 8.29 10.28
C LYS A 204 6.49 7.55 9.84
N ARG A 205 7.66 8.11 10.18
CA ARG A 205 8.96 7.49 10.04
C ARG A 205 9.39 6.95 11.40
N THR A 206 9.95 5.74 11.41
CA THR A 206 10.36 5.05 12.64
C THR A 206 11.84 4.72 12.57
N VAL A 207 12.60 5.05 13.61
CA VAL A 207 14.01 4.64 13.77
C VAL A 207 14.15 3.89 15.09
N VAL A 208 14.79 2.72 15.06
CA VAL A 208 15.02 1.87 16.23
C VAL A 208 16.49 1.54 16.33
N LEU A 209 17.11 1.91 17.45
CA LEU A 209 18.53 1.67 17.70
C LEU A 209 18.74 0.31 18.38
N VAL A 210 19.57 -0.54 17.77
CA VAL A 210 19.96 -1.85 18.33
C VAL A 210 21.26 -1.72 19.12
N GLU A 211 22.31 -1.18 18.51
CA GLU A 211 23.62 -1.02 19.12
C GLU A 211 24.31 0.25 18.61
N GLY A 212 25.10 0.91 19.47
CA GLY A 212 25.86 2.12 19.13
C GLY A 212 25.16 3.40 19.58
N LYS A 213 25.34 4.48 18.81
CA LYS A 213 24.73 5.79 19.06
C LYS A 213 24.23 6.38 17.75
N VAL A 214 23.02 6.91 17.77
CA VAL A 214 22.41 7.55 16.60
C VAL A 214 22.08 9.00 16.94
N GLU A 215 22.47 9.91 16.05
CA GLU A 215 21.94 11.26 16.01
C GLU A 215 20.95 11.38 14.85
N ILE A 216 19.78 11.95 15.11
CA ILE A 216 18.71 12.16 14.14
C ILE A 216 18.43 13.65 14.07
N GLU A 217 18.62 14.23 12.89
CA GLU A 217 18.18 15.57 12.55
C GLU A 217 16.89 15.50 11.73
N THR A 218 15.95 16.38 12.03
CA THR A 218 14.72 16.54 11.23
C THR A 218 14.80 17.82 10.40
N ASP A 219 14.07 17.90 9.29
CA ASP A 219 14.01 19.11 8.45
C ASP A 219 13.52 20.36 9.22
N PHE A 220 12.85 20.17 10.36
CA PHE A 220 12.40 21.24 11.26
C PHE A 220 13.45 21.64 12.31
N HIS A 221 14.71 21.23 12.13
CA HIS A 221 15.87 21.58 12.95
C HIS A 221 15.78 21.08 14.41
N GLN A 222 15.14 19.93 14.61
CA GLN A 222 15.23 19.20 15.89
C GLN A 222 16.27 18.10 15.77
N THR A 223 17.20 18.08 16.73
CA THR A 223 18.23 17.05 16.88
C THR A 223 17.88 16.14 18.05
N ILE A 224 17.92 14.83 17.81
CA ILE A 224 17.56 13.79 18.78
C ILE A 224 18.66 12.75 18.81
N GLU A 225 19.13 12.42 20.00
CA GLU A 225 20.04 11.29 20.20
C GLU A 225 19.26 10.07 20.72
N LEU A 226 19.55 8.91 20.13
CA LEU A 226 19.07 7.61 20.60
C LEU A 226 20.19 6.83 21.30
N SER A 227 19.78 6.09 22.33
CA SER A 227 20.51 5.01 22.99
C SER A 227 19.95 3.64 22.59
N PRO A 228 20.72 2.55 22.78
CA PRO A 228 20.24 1.19 22.48
C PRO A 228 18.87 0.86 23.09
N ASN A 229 18.06 0.13 22.33
CA ASN A 229 16.67 -0.23 22.64
C ASN A 229 15.67 0.93 22.63
N GLU A 230 16.03 2.09 22.09
CA GLU A 230 15.11 3.19 21.90
C GLU A 230 14.59 3.27 20.48
N LYS A 231 13.33 3.69 20.38
CA LYS A 231 12.64 4.02 19.15
C LYS A 231 12.27 5.49 19.14
N ILE A 232 12.38 6.13 17.97
CA ILE A 232 11.60 7.33 17.66
C ILE A 232 10.55 7.04 16.60
N ASP A 233 9.39 7.68 16.73
CA ASP A 233 8.42 7.86 15.66
C ASP A 233 8.30 9.35 15.35
N VAL A 234 8.45 9.73 14.09
CA VAL A 234 8.33 11.10 13.57
C VAL A 234 7.13 11.17 12.63
N ALA A 235 6.12 11.95 12.97
CA ALA A 235 4.92 12.21 12.17
C ALA A 235 4.77 13.72 11.95
N GLY A 236 5.45 14.25 10.93
CA GLY A 236 5.56 15.69 10.74
C GLY A 236 6.34 16.32 11.90
N ARG A 237 5.70 17.17 12.69
CA ARG A 237 6.33 17.78 13.89
C ARG A 237 6.11 16.99 15.18
N ASP A 238 5.24 15.99 15.15
CA ASP A 238 4.98 15.15 16.31
C ASP A 238 6.07 14.08 16.40
N ILE A 239 6.86 14.15 17.45
CA ILE A 239 7.93 13.20 17.72
C ILE A 239 7.63 12.50 19.03
N SER A 240 7.65 11.18 19.00
CA SER A 240 7.55 10.34 20.21
C SER A 240 8.77 9.45 20.33
N ARG A 241 9.21 9.26 21.57
CA ARG A 241 10.35 8.40 21.93
C ARG A 241 9.90 7.42 23.00
N GLU A 242 10.30 6.17 22.84
CA GLU A 242 10.03 5.13 23.83
C GLU A 242 11.10 4.03 23.80
N THR A 243 11.27 3.35 24.94
CA THR A 243 12.06 2.12 25.01
C THR A 243 11.23 0.96 24.50
N VAL A 244 11.82 0.15 23.60
CA VAL A 244 11.13 -0.95 22.92
C VAL A 244 11.93 -2.25 23.03
N ASP A 245 11.24 -3.35 22.72
CA ASP A 245 11.93 -4.59 22.38
C ASP A 245 12.31 -4.50 20.90
N VAL A 246 13.61 -4.38 20.60
CA VAL A 246 14.10 -4.24 19.23
C VAL A 246 13.71 -5.40 18.32
N SER A 247 13.44 -6.58 18.89
CA SER A 247 12.99 -7.75 18.13
C SER A 247 11.66 -7.52 17.42
N GLU A 248 10.82 -6.59 17.91
CA GLU A 248 9.60 -6.13 17.23
C GLU A 248 9.88 -5.59 15.82
N PHE A 249 11.04 -4.95 15.63
CA PHE A 249 11.34 -4.17 14.43
C PHE A 249 12.34 -4.84 13.50
N ILE A 250 13.10 -5.84 13.97
CA ILE A 250 14.15 -6.48 13.16
C ILE A 250 13.85 -7.95 12.81
N SER A 251 12.80 -8.54 13.40
CA SER A 251 12.47 -9.97 13.19
C SER A 251 12.00 -10.29 11.77
N TRP A 252 11.59 -9.29 10.99
CA TRP A 252 11.18 -9.47 9.59
C TRP A 252 12.30 -10.06 8.73
N LYS A 253 13.57 -9.81 9.09
CA LYS A 253 14.76 -10.43 8.45
C LYS A 253 14.71 -11.96 8.52
N ASN A 254 14.10 -12.48 9.57
CA ASN A 254 13.94 -13.91 9.83
C ASN A 254 12.54 -14.43 9.44
N GLY A 255 11.76 -13.63 8.70
CA GLY A 255 10.39 -14.00 8.30
C GLY A 255 9.42 -14.07 9.48
N ILE A 256 9.60 -13.25 10.52
CA ILE A 256 8.71 -13.22 11.70
C ILE A 256 8.23 -11.79 11.92
N LEU A 257 6.91 -11.60 12.08
CA LEU A 257 6.35 -10.39 12.65
C LEU A 257 6.11 -10.60 14.14
N VAL A 258 6.82 -9.83 14.95
CA VAL A 258 6.58 -9.77 16.39
C VAL A 258 5.59 -8.62 16.61
N LEU A 259 4.44 -8.94 17.20
CA LEU A 259 3.32 -8.02 17.39
C LEU A 259 3.22 -7.66 18.87
N LYS A 260 3.07 -6.37 19.16
CA LYS A 260 2.90 -5.85 20.51
C LYS A 260 1.85 -4.76 20.52
N LYS A 261 0.60 -5.15 20.81
CA LYS A 261 -0.57 -4.26 20.69
C LYS A 261 -0.63 -3.60 19.30
N THR A 262 -0.33 -4.36 18.25
CA THR A 262 -0.30 -3.88 16.88
C THR A 262 -1.71 -3.87 16.28
N PRO A 263 -2.19 -2.76 15.70
CA PRO A 263 -3.49 -2.71 15.03
C PRO A 263 -3.56 -3.67 13.82
N LEU A 264 -4.75 -4.22 13.54
CA LEU A 264 -4.93 -5.10 12.38
C LEU A 264 -4.55 -4.42 11.06
N SER A 265 -4.83 -3.11 10.93
CA SER A 265 -4.42 -2.33 9.75
C SER A 265 -2.92 -2.44 9.49
N ASP A 266 -2.09 -2.34 10.53
CA ASP A 266 -0.64 -2.33 10.40
C ASP A 266 -0.10 -3.74 10.12
N ILE A 267 -0.75 -4.76 10.68
CA ILE A 267 -0.47 -6.18 10.37
C ILE A 267 -0.75 -6.44 8.89
N LEU A 268 -1.92 -6.03 8.39
CA LEU A 268 -2.31 -6.22 6.99
C LEU A 268 -1.41 -5.41 6.04
N LYS A 269 -0.98 -4.19 6.40
CA LYS A 269 0.01 -3.44 5.62
C LYS A 269 1.33 -4.23 5.49
N GLN A 270 1.84 -4.76 6.60
CA GLN A 270 3.09 -5.53 6.60
C GLN A 270 2.96 -6.81 5.76
N ILE A 271 1.86 -7.54 5.89
CA ILE A 271 1.57 -8.72 5.06
C ILE A 271 1.45 -8.33 3.59
N GLY A 272 0.80 -7.20 3.29
CA GLY A 272 0.61 -6.70 1.93
C GLY A 272 1.93 -6.44 1.24
N ARG A 273 2.85 -5.74 1.93
CA ARG A 273 4.22 -5.52 1.46
C ARG A 273 4.98 -6.84 1.30
N TYR A 274 4.92 -7.72 2.30
CA TYR A 274 5.69 -8.96 2.32
C TYR A 274 5.28 -9.98 1.24
N TYR A 275 4.01 -9.99 0.82
CA TYR A 275 3.48 -10.95 -0.17
C TYR A 275 3.05 -10.31 -1.50
N ASN A 276 3.23 -8.99 -1.67
CA ASN A 276 2.72 -8.22 -2.81
C ASN A 276 1.21 -8.39 -3.01
N VAL A 277 0.44 -8.18 -1.94
CA VAL A 277 -1.02 -8.24 -1.95
C VAL A 277 -1.66 -6.98 -1.42
N GLN A 278 -2.84 -6.68 -1.96
CA GLN A 278 -3.67 -5.56 -1.59
C GLN A 278 -4.86 -6.06 -0.78
N PHE A 279 -5.18 -5.35 0.30
CA PHE A 279 -6.35 -5.65 1.10
C PHE A 279 -7.49 -4.70 0.77
N GLU A 280 -8.64 -5.26 0.44
CA GLU A 280 -9.90 -4.56 0.27
C GLU A 280 -10.80 -4.83 1.48
N LYS A 281 -11.23 -3.77 2.14
CA LYS A 281 -12.15 -3.86 3.28
C LYS A 281 -13.61 -3.90 2.82
N THR A 282 -14.39 -4.81 3.39
CA THR A 282 -15.86 -4.65 3.46
C THR A 282 -16.25 -3.81 4.69
N SER A 283 -17.35 -3.05 4.61
CA SER A 283 -17.80 -2.02 5.56
C SER A 283 -17.81 -2.43 7.05
N ASN A 284 -17.85 -3.72 7.37
CA ASN A 284 -18.11 -4.26 8.71
C ASN A 284 -16.87 -4.69 9.53
N VAL A 285 -15.65 -4.40 9.06
CA VAL A 285 -14.40 -4.78 9.78
C VAL A 285 -13.75 -3.58 10.46
N GLU A 286 -13.58 -3.63 11.78
CA GLU A 286 -12.78 -2.64 12.50
C GLU A 286 -11.29 -2.96 12.38
N LEU A 287 -10.54 -2.15 11.62
CA LEU A 287 -9.12 -2.37 11.35
C LEU A 287 -8.18 -1.70 12.35
N GLY A 288 -8.61 -0.59 12.97
CA GLY A 288 -7.80 0.20 13.90
C GLY A 288 -8.19 0.07 15.38
N GLY A 289 -9.37 -0.49 15.68
CA GLY A 289 -9.89 -0.57 17.06
C GLY A 289 -9.34 -1.73 17.88
N LEU A 290 -8.98 -2.84 17.21
CA LEU A 290 -8.44 -4.04 17.85
C LEU A 290 -6.94 -4.16 17.61
N THR A 291 -6.23 -4.50 18.67
CA THR A 291 -4.80 -4.71 18.66
C THR A 291 -4.46 -6.16 18.99
N TYR A 292 -3.35 -6.65 18.44
CA TYR A 292 -2.92 -8.03 18.57
C TYR A 292 -1.47 -8.08 19.04
N SER A 293 -1.16 -9.13 19.81
CA SER A 293 0.18 -9.39 20.33
C SER A 293 0.54 -10.85 20.12
N GLY A 294 1.83 -11.13 19.88
CA GLY A 294 2.33 -12.49 19.65
C GLY A 294 3.36 -12.53 18.54
N LYS A 295 3.62 -13.73 18.01
CA LYS A 295 4.52 -13.94 16.86
C LYS A 295 3.73 -14.51 15.70
N LEU A 296 3.84 -13.89 14.53
CA LEU A 296 3.30 -14.38 13.27
C LEU A 296 4.46 -14.78 12.36
N PHE A 297 4.57 -16.07 12.07
CA PHE A 297 5.59 -16.61 11.18
C PHE A 297 5.13 -16.44 9.73
N LEU A 298 5.92 -15.75 8.93
CA LEU A 298 5.66 -15.44 7.53
C LEU A 298 6.15 -16.59 6.64
N SER A 299 5.39 -17.70 6.63
CA SER A 299 5.66 -18.87 5.78
C SER A 299 5.64 -18.54 4.29
N GLU A 300 6.13 -19.45 3.45
CA GLU A 300 6.04 -19.29 1.98
C GLU A 300 4.58 -19.21 1.49
N SER A 301 3.66 -19.88 2.17
CA SER A 301 2.22 -19.84 1.86
C SER A 301 1.55 -18.64 2.52
N LEU A 302 1.13 -17.66 1.70
CA LEU A 302 0.26 -16.56 2.14
C LEU A 302 -1.04 -17.06 2.79
N ASP A 303 -1.62 -18.12 2.27
CA ASP A 303 -2.88 -18.67 2.79
C ASP A 303 -2.73 -19.24 4.21
N SER A 304 -1.57 -19.80 4.54
CA SER A 304 -1.25 -20.25 5.91
C SER A 304 -1.17 -19.06 6.88
N VAL A 305 -0.55 -17.95 6.44
CA VAL A 305 -0.50 -16.72 7.24
C VAL A 305 -1.89 -16.11 7.40
N MET A 306 -2.66 -16.00 6.32
CA MET A 306 -4.01 -15.43 6.35
C MET A 306 -4.99 -16.28 7.16
N THR A 307 -4.81 -17.59 7.21
CA THR A 307 -5.55 -18.48 8.12
C THR A 307 -5.27 -18.14 9.58
N SER A 308 -4.00 -17.88 9.92
CA SER A 308 -3.60 -17.48 11.27
C SER A 308 -4.19 -16.11 11.63
N VAL A 309 -4.09 -15.14 10.72
CA VAL A 309 -4.70 -13.80 10.87
C VAL A 309 -6.19 -13.93 11.12
N SER A 310 -6.91 -14.61 10.23
CA SER A 310 -8.36 -14.82 10.30
C SER A 310 -8.80 -15.44 11.63
N ARG A 311 -8.00 -16.35 12.18
CA ARG A 311 -8.28 -16.99 13.47
C ARG A 311 -8.20 -16.01 14.63
N PHE A 312 -7.14 -15.21 14.74
CA PHE A 312 -7.01 -14.29 15.86
C PHE A 312 -7.88 -13.04 15.70
N SER A 313 -8.13 -12.57 14.48
CA SER A 313 -8.95 -11.38 14.21
C SER A 313 -10.45 -11.67 14.10
N SER A 314 -10.87 -12.93 14.19
CA SER A 314 -12.26 -13.36 13.98
C SER A 314 -12.84 -12.85 12.64
N THR A 315 -12.01 -12.89 11.60
CA THR A 315 -12.39 -12.51 10.23
C THR A 315 -12.38 -13.73 9.31
N VAL A 316 -12.98 -13.58 8.14
CA VAL A 316 -12.80 -14.50 7.02
C VAL A 316 -12.29 -13.72 5.82
N TYR A 317 -11.52 -14.38 4.97
CA TYR A 317 -10.94 -13.76 3.79
C TYR A 317 -11.30 -14.53 2.52
N GLN A 318 -11.34 -13.81 1.41
CA GLN A 318 -11.40 -14.36 0.06
C GLN A 318 -10.24 -13.76 -0.73
N ARG A 319 -9.51 -14.61 -1.46
CA ARG A 319 -8.38 -14.20 -2.29
C ARG A 319 -8.77 -14.32 -3.76
N GLU A 320 -8.55 -13.25 -4.50
CA GLU A 320 -8.63 -13.20 -5.95
C GLU A 320 -7.33 -12.57 -6.48
N ASN A 321 -6.44 -13.39 -7.03
CA ASN A 321 -5.09 -12.98 -7.43
C ASN A 321 -4.30 -12.35 -6.26
N ASN A 322 -3.95 -11.07 -6.40
CA ASN A 322 -3.25 -10.27 -5.40
C ASN A 322 -4.19 -9.43 -4.54
N ILE A 323 -5.51 -9.58 -4.68
CA ILE A 323 -6.51 -8.86 -3.90
C ILE A 323 -7.08 -9.79 -2.84
N ILE A 324 -7.04 -9.35 -1.58
CA ILE A 324 -7.63 -10.05 -0.45
C ILE A 324 -8.78 -9.22 0.10
N ARG A 325 -9.98 -9.80 0.05
CA ARG A 325 -11.18 -9.22 0.66
C ARG A 325 -11.36 -9.79 2.04
N ILE A 326 -11.43 -8.92 3.05
CA ILE A 326 -11.63 -9.32 4.46
C ILE A 326 -13.01 -8.86 4.92
N ARG A 327 -13.74 -9.79 5.55
CA ARG A 327 -15.02 -9.53 6.22
C ARG A 327 -15.04 -10.15 7.61
N LYS A 328 -15.88 -9.59 8.49
CA LYS A 328 -16.13 -10.17 9.82
C LYS A 328 -16.81 -11.53 9.66
N LYS A 329 -16.45 -12.50 10.52
CA LYS A 329 -17.07 -13.82 10.52
C LYS A 329 -18.55 -13.76 10.88
#